data_AF-A0A6B9YPL0-F1
#
_entry.id   AF-A0A6B9YPL0-F1
#
_cell.length_a   1.000
_cell.length_b   1.000
_cell.length_c   1.000
_cell.angle_alpha   90.00
_cell.angle_beta   90.00
_cell.angle_gamma   90.00
#
_symmetry.space_group_name_H-M   'P 1'
#
loop_
_entity.id
_entity.type
_entity.pdbx_description
1 polymer ?
#
loop_
_entity_poly.entity_id
_entity_poly.type
_entity_poly.pdbx_seq_one_letter_code
_entity_poly.pdbx_strand_id
1 'polypeptide(L)'
;MSAFGATPTAEVIEGTGDFDLMMLARMGEHELVQQITFVCQRYSEIVEKNKQDRIADLEQRFDDAVIRARNLLENAAKLKHATFTAMQQQASAESNMRNADNALARLHHSINHDRSLKTRREVAEQAKQVEAAKQAAHNAQYAYSLSTTAVRNAVMMENAANAEAGNAQAEARGLKSQIDVMQGKQRIQGNNGFYIS
;
A
#
# COMPACT_ATOMS: atom_id res chain seq x y z
N MET A 1 -6.06 17.84 90.17
CA MET A 1 -7.48 17.90 89.78
C MET A 1 -7.55 18.23 88.31
N SER A 2 -8.16 17.34 87.56
CA SER A 2 -8.41 17.34 86.12
C SER A 2 -9.33 18.49 85.68
N ALA A 3 -9.09 19.07 84.50
CA ALA A 3 -10.16 19.55 83.62
C ALA A 3 -9.67 19.79 82.19
N PHE A 4 -10.13 18.90 81.30
CA PHE A 4 -10.54 19.12 79.92
C PHE A 4 -9.54 19.71 78.92
N GLY A 5 -8.84 18.79 78.25
CA GLY A 5 -8.41 18.99 76.87
C GLY A 5 -9.65 19.09 75.97
N ALA A 6 -9.77 20.20 75.26
CA ALA A 6 -10.70 20.32 74.15
C ALA A 6 -10.24 19.36 73.04
N THR A 7 -11.01 18.29 72.81
CA THR A 7 -10.91 17.52 71.57
C THR A 7 -11.23 18.46 70.40
N PRO A 8 -10.33 18.63 69.41
CA PRO A 8 -10.68 19.36 68.21
C PRO A 8 -11.77 18.56 67.50
N THR A 9 -12.97 19.12 67.41
CA THR A 9 -13.98 18.66 66.46
C THR A 9 -13.39 18.88 65.08
N ALA A 10 -12.98 17.80 64.41
CA ALA A 10 -12.57 17.88 63.02
C ALA A 10 -13.78 18.40 62.23
N GLU A 11 -13.73 19.66 61.82
CA GLU A 11 -14.71 20.23 60.89
C GLU A 11 -14.56 19.46 59.58
N VAL A 12 -15.56 18.63 59.29
CA VAL A 12 -15.65 17.92 58.01
C VAL A 12 -16.01 18.98 56.96
N ILE A 13 -15.03 19.38 56.17
CA ILE A 13 -15.16 20.44 55.17
C ILE A 13 -15.86 19.86 53.94
N GLU A 14 -16.95 20.50 53.50
CA GLU A 14 -17.66 20.19 52.25
C GLU A 14 -16.68 20.10 51.08
N GLY A 15 -16.72 18.98 50.34
CA GLY A 15 -15.83 18.73 49.19
C GLY A 15 -14.54 17.96 49.50
N THR A 16 -14.39 17.41 50.70
CA THR A 16 -13.31 16.47 51.06
C THR A 16 -13.79 15.01 51.01
N GLY A 17 -12.88 14.05 50.78
CA GLY A 17 -13.24 12.62 50.71
C GLY A 17 -13.90 12.09 52.00
N ASP A 18 -13.60 12.69 53.16
CA ASP A 18 -14.22 12.36 54.44
C ASP A 18 -15.67 12.89 54.54
N PHE A 19 -15.97 14.02 53.90
CA PHE A 19 -17.33 14.54 53.75
C PHE A 19 -18.17 13.63 52.85
N ASP A 20 -17.62 13.18 51.72
CA ASP A 20 -18.30 12.28 50.79
C ASP A 20 -18.60 10.92 51.44
N LEU A 21 -17.67 10.37 52.23
CA LEU A 21 -17.87 9.17 53.05
C LEU A 21 -18.96 9.35 54.12
N MET A 22 -18.99 10.51 54.79
CA MET A 22 -20.00 10.82 55.80
C MET A 22 -21.39 11.07 55.19
N MET A 23 -21.45 11.61 53.98
CA MET A 23 -22.67 11.75 53.16
C MET A 23 -23.17 10.41 52.64
N LEU A 24 -22.27 9.53 52.18
CA LEU A 24 -22.58 8.15 51.79
C LEU A 24 -23.14 7.34 52.97
N ALA A 25 -22.61 7.54 54.18
CA ALA A 25 -23.10 6.90 55.40
C ALA A 25 -24.46 7.44 55.89
N ARG A 26 -24.89 8.63 55.44
CA ARG A 26 -26.18 9.26 55.77
C ARG A 26 -27.27 9.03 54.74
N MET A 27 -26.93 8.66 53.50
CA MET A 27 -27.90 8.27 52.48
C MET A 27 -28.54 6.92 52.83
N GLY A 28 -29.86 6.81 52.67
CA GLY A 28 -30.53 5.52 52.79
C GLY A 28 -30.08 4.56 51.69
N GLU A 29 -30.15 3.24 51.91
CA GLU A 29 -29.77 2.23 50.91
C GLU A 29 -30.41 2.48 49.54
N HIS A 30 -31.65 2.98 49.52
CA HIS A 30 -32.35 3.34 48.30
C HIS A 30 -31.72 4.51 47.53
N GLU A 31 -31.27 5.56 48.23
CA GLU A 31 -30.61 6.73 47.63
C GLU A 31 -29.22 6.38 47.10
N LEU A 32 -28.49 5.51 47.81
CA LEU A 32 -27.21 4.95 47.36
C LEU A 32 -27.38 4.15 46.06
N VAL A 33 -28.38 3.26 46.00
CA VAL A 33 -28.66 2.48 44.79
C VAL A 33 -29.08 3.37 43.62
N GLN A 34 -29.86 4.43 43.86
CA GLN A 34 -30.22 5.40 42.84
C GLN A 34 -28.99 6.15 42.30
N GLN A 35 -28.09 6.62 43.16
CA GLN A 35 -26.86 7.29 42.72
C GLN A 35 -25.93 6.35 41.94
N ILE A 36 -25.74 5.11 42.41
CA ILE A 36 -24.95 4.10 41.69
C ILE A 36 -25.57 3.84 40.31
N THR A 37 -26.90 3.69 40.24
CA THR A 37 -27.62 3.48 38.98
C THR A 37 -27.40 4.66 38.02
N PHE A 38 -27.51 5.90 38.51
CA PHE A 38 -27.27 7.10 37.73
C PHE A 38 -25.82 7.17 37.21
N VAL A 39 -24.84 6.85 38.05
CA VAL A 39 -23.42 6.81 37.65
C VAL A 39 -23.17 5.71 36.62
N CYS A 40 -23.75 4.51 36.79
CA CYS A 40 -23.64 3.41 35.84
C CYS A 40 -24.28 3.75 34.48
N GLN A 41 -25.44 4.43 34.49
CA GLN A 41 -26.10 4.90 33.27
C GLN A 41 -25.22 5.93 32.54
N ARG A 42 -24.75 6.95 33.26
CA ARG A 42 -23.87 7.98 32.71
C ARG A 42 -22.56 7.40 32.18
N TYR A 43 -21.97 6.43 32.89
CA TYR A 43 -20.79 5.71 32.42
C TYR A 43 -21.07 4.95 31.12
N SER A 44 -22.19 4.23 31.04
CA SER A 44 -22.60 3.52 29.83
C SER A 44 -22.79 4.47 28.64
N GLU A 45 -23.43 5.62 28.85
CA GLU A 45 -23.59 6.66 27.82
C GLU A 45 -22.24 7.18 27.32
N ILE A 46 -21.29 7.44 28.23
CA ILE A 46 -19.94 7.91 27.87
C ILE A 46 -19.19 6.83 27.08
N VAL A 47 -19.28 5.57 27.50
CA VAL A 47 -18.62 4.45 26.80
C VAL A 47 -19.20 4.27 25.39
N GLU A 48 -20.53 4.28 25.25
CA GLU A 48 -21.17 4.18 23.94
C GLU A 48 -20.84 5.36 23.04
N LYS A 49 -20.81 6.59 23.58
CA LYS A 49 -20.39 7.76 22.81
C LYS A 49 -18.94 7.65 22.35
N ASN A 50 -18.01 7.31 23.24
CA ASN A 50 -16.59 7.15 22.90
C ASN A 50 -16.39 6.05 21.84
N LYS A 51 -17.16 4.97 21.93
CA LYS A 51 -17.16 3.89 20.94
C LYS A 51 -17.64 4.39 19.58
N GLN A 52 -18.75 5.13 19.53
CA GLN A 52 -19.26 5.72 18.30
C GLN A 52 -18.29 6.72 17.68
N ASP A 53 -17.71 7.62 18.47
CA ASP A 53 -16.71 8.59 18.02
C ASP A 53 -15.47 7.87 17.43
N ARG A 54 -15.03 6.77 18.06
CA ARG A 54 -13.91 5.98 17.56
C ARG A 54 -14.24 5.19 16.29
N ILE A 55 -15.46 4.67 16.18
CA ILE A 55 -15.93 4.02 14.94
C ILE A 55 -15.93 5.04 13.81
N ALA A 56 -16.48 6.24 14.02
CA ALA A 56 -16.52 7.29 13.02
C ALA A 56 -15.13 7.71 12.54
N ASP A 57 -14.16 7.88 13.46
CA ASP A 57 -12.76 8.15 13.11
C ASP A 57 -12.14 7.03 12.24
N LEU A 58 -12.37 5.77 12.60
CA LEU A 58 -11.87 4.66 11.79
C LEU A 58 -12.57 4.55 10.44
N GLU A 59 -13.87 4.80 10.36
CA GLU A 59 -14.64 4.80 9.11
C GLU A 59 -14.12 5.88 8.15
N GLN A 60 -13.88 7.10 8.65
CA GLN A 60 -13.27 8.16 7.86
C GLN A 60 -11.88 7.75 7.33
N ARG A 61 -11.02 7.23 8.20
CA ARG A 61 -9.68 6.75 7.80
C ARG A 61 -9.76 5.59 6.81
N PHE A 62 -10.75 4.72 6.94
CA PHE A 62 -10.99 3.61 6.03
C PHE A 62 -11.37 4.13 4.64
N ASP A 63 -12.28 5.09 4.55
CA ASP A 63 -12.68 5.70 3.29
C ASP A 63 -11.48 6.37 2.60
N ASP A 64 -10.67 7.14 3.34
CA ASP A 64 -9.44 7.75 2.82
C ASP A 64 -8.43 6.69 2.33
N ALA A 65 -8.26 5.59 3.06
CA ALA A 65 -7.40 4.48 2.65
C ALA A 65 -7.93 3.78 1.39
N VAL A 66 -9.25 3.58 1.27
CA VAL A 66 -9.88 2.98 0.09
C VAL A 66 -9.71 3.88 -1.14
N ILE A 67 -9.91 5.19 -1.01
CA ILE A 67 -9.70 6.16 -2.10
C ILE A 67 -8.24 6.12 -2.55
N ARG A 68 -7.29 6.18 -1.61
CA ARG A 68 -5.85 6.07 -1.92
C ARG A 68 -5.52 4.76 -2.64
N ALA A 69 -6.00 3.63 -2.12
CA ALA A 69 -5.77 2.32 -2.73
C ALA A 69 -6.35 2.23 -4.15
N ARG A 70 -7.55 2.77 -4.39
CA ARG A 70 -8.16 2.81 -5.74
C ARG A 70 -7.32 3.63 -6.72
N ASN A 71 -6.88 4.82 -6.32
CA ASN A 71 -6.05 5.68 -7.16
C ASN A 71 -4.70 5.01 -7.49
N LEU A 72 -4.07 4.36 -6.50
CA LEU A 72 -2.81 3.64 -6.70
C LEU A 72 -2.98 2.43 -7.63
N LEU A 73 -4.08 1.68 -7.51
CA LEU A 73 -4.38 0.59 -8.43
C LEU A 73 -4.62 1.07 -9.86
N GLU A 74 -5.31 2.20 -10.04
CA GLU A 74 -5.51 2.79 -11.36
C GLU A 74 -4.17 3.21 -11.99
N ASN A 75 -3.28 3.81 -11.20
CA ASN A 75 -1.94 4.16 -11.63
C ASN A 75 -1.11 2.91 -11.98
N ALA A 76 -1.18 1.86 -11.16
CA ALA A 76 -0.53 0.59 -11.46
C ALA A 76 -1.06 -0.05 -12.75
N ALA A 77 -2.36 0.05 -13.02
CA ALA A 77 -2.96 -0.43 -14.27
C ALA A 77 -2.47 0.37 -15.50
N LYS A 78 -2.33 1.69 -15.38
CA LYS A 78 -1.74 2.54 -16.44
C LYS A 78 -0.28 2.14 -16.71
N LEU A 79 0.50 1.90 -15.66
CA LEU A 79 1.89 1.46 -15.78
C LEU A 79 2.00 0.07 -16.40
N LYS A 80 1.12 -0.87 -16.05
CA LYS A 80 1.06 -2.19 -16.70
C LYS A 80 0.82 -2.09 -18.21
N HIS A 81 -0.04 -1.19 -18.65
CA HIS A 81 -0.25 -0.94 -20.07
C HIS A 81 1.00 -0.34 -20.75
N ALA A 82 1.70 0.58 -20.07
CA ALA A 82 2.97 1.14 -20.55
C ALA A 82 4.06 0.06 -20.64
N THR A 83 4.20 -0.82 -19.65
CA THR A 83 5.10 -1.98 -19.69
C THR A 83 4.80 -2.89 -20.86
N PHE A 84 3.53 -3.22 -21.09
CA PHE A 84 3.12 -4.03 -22.24
C PHE A 84 3.53 -3.39 -23.57
N THR A 85 3.32 -2.07 -23.70
CA THR A 85 3.71 -1.32 -24.90
C THR A 85 5.23 -1.34 -25.11
N ALA A 86 6.01 -1.17 -24.04
CA ALA A 86 7.47 -1.27 -24.09
C ALA A 86 7.94 -2.68 -24.51
N MET A 87 7.31 -3.73 -23.99
CA MET A 87 7.61 -5.12 -24.38
C MET A 87 7.28 -5.38 -25.85
N GLN A 88 6.18 -4.84 -26.36
CA GLN A 88 5.83 -4.94 -27.77
C GLN A 88 6.86 -4.24 -28.67
N GLN A 89 7.34 -3.06 -28.26
CA GLN A 89 8.41 -2.34 -28.96
C GLN A 89 9.73 -3.12 -28.92
N GLN A 90 10.07 -3.74 -27.79
CA GLN A 90 11.25 -4.60 -27.69
C GLN A 90 11.16 -5.80 -28.63
N ALA A 91 10.02 -6.48 -28.70
CA ALA A 91 9.82 -7.60 -29.61
C ALA A 91 9.95 -7.19 -31.09
N SER A 92 9.43 -6.01 -31.45
CA SER A 92 9.61 -5.44 -32.79
C SER A 92 11.09 -5.13 -33.08
N ALA A 93 11.80 -4.52 -32.13
CA ALA A 93 13.23 -4.24 -32.26
C ALA A 93 14.06 -5.52 -32.38
N GLU A 94 13.70 -6.58 -31.64
CA GLU A 94 14.34 -7.90 -31.73
C GLU A 94 14.15 -8.52 -33.11
N SER A 95 12.93 -8.47 -33.65
CA SER A 95 12.63 -8.95 -35.00
C SER A 95 13.47 -8.20 -36.05
N ASN A 96 13.55 -6.87 -35.94
CA ASN A 96 14.36 -6.04 -36.83
C ASN A 96 15.85 -6.36 -36.73
N MET A 97 16.38 -6.57 -35.52
CA MET A 97 17.76 -6.99 -35.30
C MET A 97 18.05 -8.33 -35.98
N ARG A 98 17.20 -9.34 -35.75
CA ARG A 98 17.33 -10.66 -36.40
C ARG A 98 17.26 -10.56 -37.93
N ASN A 99 16.38 -9.71 -38.46
CA ASN A 99 16.25 -9.50 -39.91
C ASN A 99 17.51 -8.84 -40.49
N ALA A 100 18.07 -7.84 -39.81
CA ALA A 100 19.30 -7.17 -40.22
C ALA A 100 20.51 -8.13 -40.17
N ASP A 101 20.63 -8.92 -39.11
CA ASP A 101 21.67 -9.94 -38.97
C ASP A 101 21.56 -11.01 -40.06
N ASN A 102 20.34 -11.49 -40.33
CA ASN A 102 20.09 -12.45 -41.41
C ASN A 102 20.42 -11.86 -42.80
N ALA A 103 20.10 -10.59 -43.04
CA ALA A 103 20.43 -9.92 -44.30
C ALA A 103 21.95 -9.81 -44.49
N LEU A 104 22.68 -9.44 -43.42
CA LEU A 104 24.14 -9.38 -43.42
C LEU A 104 24.77 -10.78 -43.64
N ALA A 105 24.25 -11.81 -42.97
CA ALA A 105 24.71 -13.18 -43.13
C ALA A 105 24.48 -13.70 -44.57
N ARG A 106 23.31 -13.39 -45.17
CA ARG A 106 23.01 -13.74 -46.57
C ARG A 106 23.96 -13.04 -47.54
N LEU A 107 24.28 -11.76 -47.31
CA LEU A 107 25.26 -11.03 -48.11
C LEU A 107 26.64 -11.69 -48.02
N HIS A 108 27.13 -11.97 -46.81
CA HIS A 108 28.41 -12.67 -46.62
C HIS A 108 28.42 -14.05 -47.27
N HIS A 109 27.35 -14.83 -47.12
CA HIS A 109 27.25 -16.13 -47.75
C HIS A 109 27.30 -16.05 -49.27
N SER A 110 26.52 -15.14 -49.87
CA SER A 110 26.52 -14.87 -51.31
C SER A 110 27.90 -14.47 -51.81
N ILE A 111 28.58 -13.55 -51.11
CA ILE A 111 29.95 -13.10 -51.43
C ILE A 111 30.94 -14.27 -51.43
N ASN A 112 30.88 -15.11 -50.40
CA ASN A 112 31.84 -16.21 -50.23
C ASN A 112 31.64 -17.35 -51.24
N HIS A 113 30.42 -17.50 -51.78
CA HIS A 113 30.08 -18.57 -52.73
C HIS A 113 30.08 -18.10 -54.19
N ASP A 114 30.23 -16.79 -54.42
CA ASP A 114 30.32 -16.22 -55.75
C ASP A 114 31.74 -16.40 -56.32
N ARG A 115 31.85 -17.27 -57.32
CA ARG A 115 33.11 -17.59 -58.03
C ARG A 115 33.26 -16.82 -59.36
N SER A 116 32.39 -15.85 -59.64
CA SER A 116 32.46 -15.06 -60.87
C SER A 116 33.65 -14.09 -60.87
N LEU A 117 34.20 -13.81 -62.05
CA LEU A 117 35.18 -12.74 -62.24
C LEU A 117 34.45 -11.40 -62.14
N LYS A 118 34.89 -10.55 -61.21
CA LYS A 118 34.29 -9.23 -60.97
C LYS A 118 35.19 -8.11 -61.44
N THR A 119 34.58 -7.09 -61.99
CA THR A 119 35.23 -5.81 -62.25
C THR A 119 35.54 -5.09 -60.93
N ARG A 120 36.51 -4.15 -60.94
CA ARG A 120 36.82 -3.32 -59.76
C ARG A 120 35.60 -2.54 -59.26
N ARG A 121 34.71 -2.13 -60.17
CA ARG A 121 33.48 -1.42 -59.83
C ARG A 121 32.52 -2.29 -59.03
N GLU A 122 32.28 -3.53 -59.47
CA GLU A 122 31.39 -4.47 -58.78
C GLU A 122 31.91 -4.83 -57.39
N VAL A 123 33.23 -5.00 -57.23
CA VAL A 123 33.85 -5.23 -55.91
C VAL A 123 33.64 -4.03 -54.98
N ALA A 124 33.78 -2.80 -55.49
CA ALA A 124 33.56 -1.60 -54.71
C ALA A 124 32.08 -1.40 -54.32
N GLU A 125 31.14 -1.69 -55.22
CA GLU A 125 29.70 -1.64 -54.94
C GLU A 125 29.31 -2.71 -53.89
N GLN A 126 29.84 -3.92 -54.00
CA GLN A 126 29.62 -4.99 -53.03
C GLN A 126 30.17 -4.64 -51.63
N ALA A 127 31.37 -4.04 -51.55
CA ALA A 127 31.92 -3.58 -50.28
C ALA A 127 31.03 -2.50 -49.62
N LYS A 128 30.48 -1.57 -50.43
CA LYS A 128 29.50 -0.58 -49.93
C LYS A 128 28.23 -1.23 -49.40
N GLN A 129 27.70 -2.26 -50.07
CA GLN A 129 26.52 -2.98 -49.62
C GLN A 129 26.77 -3.71 -48.29
N VAL A 130 27.95 -4.33 -48.12
CA VAL A 130 28.34 -4.98 -46.86
C VAL A 130 28.43 -3.97 -45.72
N GLU A 131 29.10 -2.82 -45.93
CA GLU A 131 29.18 -1.81 -44.88
C GLU A 131 27.83 -1.20 -44.54
N ALA A 132 26.97 -0.96 -45.54
CA ALA A 132 25.59 -0.52 -45.28
C ALA A 132 24.80 -1.54 -44.44
N ALA A 133 24.96 -2.84 -44.73
CA ALA A 133 24.31 -3.91 -43.97
C ALA A 133 24.88 -4.05 -42.55
N LYS A 134 26.19 -3.90 -42.35
CA LYS A 134 26.80 -3.86 -41.01
C LYS A 134 26.28 -2.69 -40.19
N GLN A 135 26.20 -1.50 -40.80
CA GLN A 135 25.65 -0.33 -40.14
C GLN A 135 24.18 -0.54 -39.76
N ALA A 136 23.38 -1.16 -40.64
CA ALA A 136 21.99 -1.49 -40.35
C ALA A 136 21.86 -2.48 -39.18
N ALA A 137 22.68 -3.54 -39.15
CA ALA A 137 22.73 -4.50 -38.04
C ALA A 137 23.11 -3.83 -36.72
N HIS A 138 24.16 -3.00 -36.73
CA HIS A 138 24.58 -2.24 -35.54
C HIS A 138 23.48 -1.29 -35.04
N ASN A 139 22.83 -0.55 -35.93
CA ASN A 139 21.73 0.35 -35.57
C ASN A 139 20.53 -0.43 -34.98
N ALA A 140 20.21 -1.60 -35.54
CA ALA A 140 19.14 -2.45 -35.04
C ALA A 140 19.48 -3.05 -33.66
N GLN A 141 20.72 -3.48 -33.46
CA GLN A 141 21.21 -3.96 -32.16
C GLN A 141 21.18 -2.86 -31.09
N TYR A 142 21.59 -1.64 -31.45
CA TYR A 142 21.51 -0.48 -30.57
C TYR A 142 20.06 -0.18 -30.17
N ALA A 143 19.13 -0.19 -31.14
CA ALA A 143 17.70 -0.01 -30.86
C ALA A 143 17.12 -1.11 -29.95
N TYR A 144 17.52 -2.37 -30.14
CA TYR A 144 17.15 -3.47 -29.25
C TYR A 144 17.70 -3.31 -27.83
N SER A 145 18.94 -2.85 -27.68
CA SER A 145 19.54 -2.58 -26.36
C SER A 145 18.79 -1.47 -25.62
N LEU A 146 18.43 -0.39 -26.32
CA LEU A 146 17.64 0.70 -25.75
C LEU A 146 16.24 0.23 -25.33
N SER A 147 15.54 -0.53 -26.17
CA SER A 147 14.20 -1.03 -25.84
C SER A 147 14.23 -2.04 -24.69
N THR A 148 15.27 -2.87 -24.59
CA THR A 148 15.49 -3.77 -23.44
C THR A 148 15.66 -2.99 -22.14
N THR A 149 16.40 -1.88 -22.17
CA THR A 149 16.54 -0.99 -21.01
C THR A 149 15.22 -0.31 -20.66
N ALA A 150 14.46 0.15 -21.66
CA ALA A 150 13.15 0.74 -21.46
C ALA A 150 12.16 -0.24 -20.80
N VAL A 151 12.15 -1.51 -21.23
CA VAL A 151 11.33 -2.56 -20.61
C VAL A 151 11.73 -2.79 -19.16
N ARG A 152 13.03 -2.88 -18.86
CA ARG A 152 13.49 -3.03 -17.47
C ARG A 152 13.00 -1.88 -16.60
N ASN A 153 13.12 -0.65 -17.07
CA ASN A 153 12.67 0.53 -16.32
C ASN A 153 11.14 0.51 -16.12
N ALA A 154 10.37 0.17 -17.15
CA ALA A 154 8.92 0.08 -17.06
C ALA A 154 8.47 -0.99 -16.04
N VAL A 155 9.08 -2.18 -16.09
CA VAL A 155 8.80 -3.27 -15.13
C VAL A 155 9.15 -2.86 -13.70
N MET A 156 10.26 -2.14 -13.49
CA MET A 156 10.61 -1.64 -12.14
C MET A 156 9.56 -0.66 -11.61
N MET A 157 9.08 0.27 -12.44
CA MET A 157 8.04 1.22 -12.05
C MET A 157 6.70 0.53 -11.78
N GLU A 158 6.32 -0.45 -12.62
CA GLU A 158 5.12 -1.26 -12.43
C GLU A 158 5.18 -2.04 -11.11
N ASN A 159 6.30 -2.68 -10.80
CA ASN A 159 6.47 -3.44 -9.56
C ASN A 159 6.38 -2.54 -8.32
N ALA A 160 7.01 -1.36 -8.36
CA ALA A 160 6.92 -0.39 -7.28
C ALA A 160 5.48 0.08 -7.04
N ALA A 161 4.77 0.43 -8.12
CA ALA A 161 3.37 0.86 -8.04
C ALA A 161 2.44 -0.26 -7.54
N ASN A 162 2.64 -1.50 -7.98
CA ASN A 162 1.88 -2.66 -7.50
C ASN A 162 2.13 -2.92 -6.00
N ALA A 163 3.38 -2.78 -5.54
CA ALA A 163 3.71 -2.93 -4.13
C ALA A 163 3.05 -1.83 -3.28
N GLU A 164 3.08 -0.58 -3.72
CA GLU A 164 2.44 0.54 -3.04
C GLU A 164 0.92 0.38 -2.97
N ALA A 165 0.29 -0.01 -4.09
CA ALA A 165 -1.15 -0.32 -4.14
C ALA A 165 -1.51 -1.49 -3.21
N GLY A 166 -0.67 -2.53 -3.15
CA GLY A 166 -0.84 -3.66 -2.25
C GLY A 166 -0.78 -3.25 -0.77
N ASN A 167 0.16 -2.38 -0.40
CA ASN A 167 0.28 -1.85 0.95
C ASN A 167 -0.95 -1.01 1.35
N ALA A 168 -1.42 -0.13 0.45
CA ALA A 168 -2.62 0.67 0.70
C ALA A 168 -3.88 -0.20 0.85
N GLN A 169 -4.01 -1.27 0.05
CA GLN A 169 -5.09 -2.24 0.22
C GLN A 169 -5.00 -2.97 1.57
N ALA A 170 -3.80 -3.33 2.01
CA ALA A 170 -3.59 -4.00 3.29
C ALA A 170 -3.97 -3.07 4.47
N GLU A 171 -3.60 -1.79 4.40
CA GLU A 171 -4.00 -0.76 5.38
C GLU A 171 -5.53 -0.64 5.46
N ALA A 172 -6.21 -0.52 4.31
CA ALA A 172 -7.67 -0.45 4.25
C ALA A 172 -8.34 -1.70 4.84
N ARG A 173 -7.81 -2.90 4.55
CA ARG A 173 -8.31 -4.15 5.16
C ARG A 173 -8.11 -4.18 6.67
N GLY A 174 -6.97 -3.69 7.16
CA GLY A 174 -6.68 -3.58 8.59
C GLY A 174 -7.67 -2.65 9.31
N LEU A 175 -7.93 -1.48 8.74
CA LEU A 175 -8.93 -0.53 9.27
C LEU A 175 -10.34 -1.13 9.28
N LYS A 176 -10.73 -1.80 8.19
CA LYS A 176 -12.02 -2.50 8.12
C LYS A 176 -12.17 -3.55 9.23
N SER A 177 -11.14 -4.36 9.46
CA SER A 177 -11.18 -5.36 10.54
C SER A 177 -11.32 -4.72 11.91
N GLN A 178 -10.64 -3.58 12.17
CA GLN A 178 -10.81 -2.85 13.44
C GLN A 178 -12.24 -2.32 13.62
N ILE A 179 -12.85 -1.79 12.56
CA ILE A 179 -14.26 -1.34 12.58
C ILE A 179 -15.19 -2.52 12.86
N ASP A 180 -15.00 -3.64 12.15
CA ASP A 180 -15.82 -4.84 12.32
C ASP A 180 -15.73 -5.41 13.75
N VAL A 181 -14.55 -5.36 14.37
CA VAL A 181 -14.37 -5.71 15.79
C VAL A 181 -15.13 -4.75 16.70
N MET A 182 -14.95 -3.43 16.54
CA MET A 182 -15.63 -2.45 17.41
C MET A 182 -17.16 -2.47 17.23
N GLN A 183 -17.65 -2.86 16.06
CA GLN A 183 -19.07 -3.04 15.79
C GLN A 183 -19.59 -4.42 16.26
N GLY A 184 -18.74 -5.27 16.84
CA GLY A 184 -19.10 -6.62 17.30
C GLY A 184 -19.42 -7.61 16.16
N LYS A 185 -19.08 -7.25 14.92
CA LYS A 185 -19.29 -8.07 13.71
C LYS A 185 -18.21 -9.14 13.54
N GLN A 186 -17.05 -8.94 14.16
CA GLN A 186 -15.94 -9.88 14.13
C GLN A 186 -15.45 -10.17 15.55
N ARG A 187 -15.41 -11.45 15.90
CA ARG A 187 -14.90 -11.90 17.20
C ARG A 187 -13.40 -12.11 17.13
N ILE A 188 -12.64 -11.44 18.00
CA ILE A 188 -11.19 -11.70 18.11
C ILE A 188 -11.01 -12.94 18.99
N GLN A 189 -10.36 -13.98 18.45
CA GLN A 189 -9.92 -15.11 19.25
C GLN A 189 -8.71 -14.67 20.08
N GLY A 190 -8.89 -14.51 21.39
CA GLY A 190 -7.77 -14.28 22.30
C GLY A 190 -6.87 -15.52 22.40
N ASN A 191 -5.61 -15.33 22.79
CA ASN A 191 -4.63 -16.42 23.01
C ASN A 191 -5.09 -17.51 24.00
N ASN A 192 -6.15 -17.25 24.75
CA ASN A 192 -6.75 -18.18 25.70
C ASN A 192 -7.95 -18.96 25.11
N GLY A 193 -8.22 -18.86 23.81
CA GLY A 193 -9.36 -19.51 23.15
C GLY A 193 -10.72 -18.84 23.37
N PHE A 194 -10.76 -17.73 24.11
CA PHE A 194 -11.98 -16.94 24.33
C PHE A 194 -12.14 -15.86 23.27
N TYR A 195 -13.38 -15.70 22.79
CA TYR A 195 -13.74 -14.66 21.85
C TYR A 195 -14.15 -13.39 22.59
N ILE A 196 -13.48 -12.27 22.32
CA ILE A 196 -13.89 -10.95 22.80
C ILE A 196 -14.76 -10.34 21.70
N SER A 197 -16.00 -10.02 22.06
CA SER A 197 -16.96 -9.25 21.24
C SER A 197 -16.90 -7.78 21.58
#